data_AF-A0A3B9K3P3-F1
#
_entry.id   AF-A0A3B9K3P3-F1
#
_cell.length_a   1.000
_cell.length_b   1.000
_cell.length_c   1.000
_cell.angle_alpha   90.00
_cell.angle_beta   90.00
_cell.angle_gamma   90.00
#
_symmetry.space_group_name_H-M   'P 1'
#
loop_
_entity.id
_entity.type
_entity.pdbx_description
1 polymer ?
#
loop_
_entity_poly.entity_id
_entity_poly.type
_entity_poly.pdbx_seq_one_letter_code
_entity_poly.pdbx_strand_id
1 'polypeptide(L)' 'MKRIFSGVQPTGNLHLGNFLGAIRNWVKLQKDFECIFCVVDLHA' A
#
# COMPACT_ATOMS: atom_id res chain seq x y z
N MET A 1 6.16 4.21 -19.09
CA MET A 1 5.15 3.69 -18.15
C MET A 1 5.52 4.19 -16.75
N LYS A 2 4.58 4.74 -15.96
CA LYS A 2 4.88 5.26 -14.62
C LYS A 2 4.70 4.14 -13.59
N ARG A 3 5.58 4.08 -12.58
CA ARG A 3 5.58 3.07 -11.52
C ARG A 3 5.21 3.68 -10.18
N ILE A 4 4.54 2.90 -9.35
CA ILE A 4 4.20 3.26 -7.96
C ILE A 4 4.75 2.19 -7.03
N PHE A 5 5.42 2.64 -5.97
CA PHE A 5 5.82 1.81 -4.85
C PHE A 5 5.09 2.28 -3.59
N SER A 6 4.47 1.37 -2.85
CA SER A 6 3.84 1.70 -1.56
C SER A 6 3.97 0.52 -0.60
N GLY A 7 4.34 0.80 0.65
CA GLY A 7 4.55 -0.21 1.68
C GLY A 7 3.66 0.01 2.90
N VAL A 8 3.29 -1.07 3.59
CA VAL A 8 2.60 -1.05 4.88
C VAL A 8 3.36 -1.90 5.89
N GLN A 9 3.58 -1.37 7.09
CA GLN A 9 4.19 -2.11 8.20
C GLN A 9 3.24 -3.21 8.70
N PRO A 10 3.74 -4.41 9.03
CA PRO A 10 2.93 -5.49 9.59
C PRO A 10 2.67 -5.28 11.09
N THR A 11 2.00 -4.18 11.46
CA THR A 11 1.75 -3.79 12.86
C THR A 11 0.67 -4.60 13.58
N GLY A 12 0.12 -5.64 12.94
CA GLY A 12 -0.94 -6.52 13.47
C GLY A 12 -2.33 -5.88 13.54
N ASN A 13 -2.42 -4.58 13.82
CA ASN A 13 -3.67 -3.82 13.94
C ASN A 13 -3.88 -2.89 12.76
N LEU A 14 -4.35 -3.45 11.64
CA LEU A 14 -4.72 -2.65 10.48
C LEU A 14 -6.04 -1.92 10.76
N HIS A 15 -5.99 -0.59 10.91
CA HIS A 15 -7.16 0.22 11.25
C HIS A 15 -7.73 0.97 10.04
N LEU A 16 -8.93 1.54 10.22
CA LEU A 16 -9.68 2.24 9.16
C LEU A 16 -8.86 3.34 8.46
N GLY A 17 -7.99 4.02 9.21
CA GLY A 17 -7.06 5.01 8.65
C GLY A 17 -6.14 4.43 7.57
N ASN A 18 -5.57 3.23 7.77
CA ASN A 18 -4.69 2.58 6.80
C ASN A 18 -5.48 2.18 5.55
N PHE A 19 -6.70 1.68 5.74
CA PHE A 19 -7.58 1.30 4.64
C PHE A 19 -7.98 2.50 3.78
N LEU A 20 -8.50 3.56 4.40
CA LEU A 20 -8.98 4.75 3.69
C LEU A 20 -7.84 5.58 3.10
N GLY A 21 -6.68 5.63 3.79
CA GLY A 21 -5.52 6.42 3.40
C GLY A 21 -4.69 5.78 2.28
N ALA A 22 -4.50 4.47 2.31
CA ALA A 22 -3.62 3.77 1.37
C ALA A 22 -4.34 2.66 0.60
N ILE A 23 -4.84 1.63 1.29
CA ILE A 23 -5.22 0.35 0.66
C ILE A 23 -6.38 0.51 -0.34
N ARG A 24 -7.38 1.34 -0.02
CA ARG A 24 -8.48 1.64 -0.95
C ARG A 24 -7.98 2.27 -2.24
N ASN A 25 -6.92 3.09 -2.18
CA ASN A 25 -6.33 3.74 -3.34
C ASN A 25 -5.47 2.77 -4.14
N TRP A 26 -4.78 1.82 -3.48
CA TRP A 26 -3.99 0.79 -4.16
C TRP A 26 -4.77 0.03 -5.22
N VAL A 27 -6.01 -0.37 -4.92
CA VAL A 27 -6.90 -1.07 -5.86
C VAL A 27 -7.19 -0.24 -7.12
N LYS A 28 -7.38 1.07 -6.97
CA LYS A 28 -7.64 1.96 -8.11
C LYS A 28 -6.39 2.14 -8.97
N LEU A 29 -5.24 2.33 -8.32
CA LEU A 29 -3.97 2.63 -8.99
C LEU A 29 -3.43 1.47 -9.84
N GLN A 30 -3.77 0.23 -9.51
CA GLN A 30 -3.39 -0.95 -10.31
C GLN A 30 -3.88 -0.91 -11.76
N LYS A 31 -4.91 -0.12 -12.07
CA LYS A 31 -5.43 0.02 -13.45
C LYS A 31 -4.58 0.94 -14.32
N ASP A 32 -3.94 1.93 -13.70
CA ASP A 32 -3.30 3.04 -14.41
C ASP A 32 -1.76 3.00 -14.30
N PHE A 33 -1.21 2.23 -13.34
CA PHE A 33 0.21 2.19 -13.02
C PHE A 33 0.72 0.76 -12.83
N GLU A 34 2.01 0.57 -13.10
CA GLU A 34 2.74 -0.62 -12.65
C GLU A 34 3.05 -0.46 -11.16
N CYS A 35 2.36 -1.24 -10.33
CA CYS A 35 2.38 -1.10 -8.88
C CYS A 35 3.21 -2.20 -8.20
N ILE A 36 4.05 -1.80 -7.25
CA ILE A 36 4.79 -2.67 -6.34
C ILE A 36 4.31 -2.35 -4.92
N PHE A 37 3.65 -3.32 -4.29
CA PHE A 37 3.20 -3.21 -2.89
C PHE A 37 4.05 -4.09 -1.99
N CYS A 38 4.51 -3.55 -0.86
CA CYS A 38 5.45 -4.24 0.03
C CYS A 38 4.92 -4.31 1.47
N VAL A 39 5.14 -5.44 2.14
CA VAL A 39 5.02 -5.53 3.60
C VAL A 39 6.40 -5.18 4.17
N VAL A 40 6.52 -4.01 4.80
CA VAL A 40 7.81 -3.48 5.27
C VAL A 40 8.08 -3.91 6.71
N ASP A 41 8.45 -5.17 6.87
CA ASP A 41 8.76 -5.80 8.17
C ASP A 41 10.05 -5.26 8.82
N LEU A 42 11.07 -4.93 8.03
CA LEU A 42 12.34 -4.34 8.49
C LEU A 42 12.24 -2.86 8.92
N HIS A 43 11.09 -2.22 8.75
CA HIS A 43 10.85 -0.84 9.21
C HIS A 43 10.21 -0.77 10.60
N ALA A 44 9.85 -1.91 11.19
CA ALA A 44 9.23 -1.97 12.52
C ALA A 44 10.18 -1.52 13.64
#